data_AF-A0A9X3USK9-F1
#
_entry.id   AF-A0A9X3USK9-F1
#
_cell.length_a   1.000
_cell.length_b   1.000
_cell.length_c   1.000
_cell.angle_alpha   90.00
_cell.angle_beta   90.00
_cell.angle_gamma   90.00
#
_symmetry.space_group_name_H-M   'P 1'
#
loop_
_entity.id
_entity.type
_entity.pdbx_description
1 polymer ?
#
loop_
_entity_poly.entity_id
_entity_poly.type
_entity_poly.pdbx_seq_one_letter_code
_entity_poly.pdbx_strand_id
1 'polypeptide(L)' 'MGELLQRVAYALRREGVQVLRIKNGRFPTMIILNPSERIIKKSVEVRVNNKGQRMTKYVANEQGVSLYW' A
#
# COMPACT_ATOMS: atom_id res chain seq x y z
N MET A 1 -3.24 -17.15 6.83
CA MET A 1 -3.44 -15.84 6.15
C MET A 1 -2.78 -14.63 6.84
N GLY A 2 -2.49 -14.65 8.16
CA GLY A 2 -1.80 -13.53 8.84
C GLY A 2 -0.30 -13.39 8.54
N GLU A 3 0.36 -14.48 8.17
CA GLU A 3 1.82 -14.52 7.95
C GLU A 3 2.29 -13.70 6.74
N LEU A 4 1.53 -13.71 5.64
CA LEU A 4 1.83 -12.91 4.44
C LEU A 4 1.85 -11.41 4.77
N LEU A 5 0.83 -10.92 5.47
CA LEU A 5 0.73 -9.51 5.88
C LEU A 5 1.88 -9.12 6.80
N GLN A 6 2.26 -9.99 7.74
CA GLN A 6 3.39 -9.72 8.62
C GLN A 6 4.72 -9.70 7.85
N ARG A 7 4.92 -10.62 6.89
CA ARG A 7 6.10 -10.65 6.03
C ARG A 7 6.22 -9.40 5.16
N VAL A 8 5.12 -8.99 4.52
CA VAL A 8 5.09 -7.77 3.71
C VAL A 8 5.34 -6.54 4.58
N ALA A 9 4.66 -6.41 5.72
CA ALA A 9 4.88 -5.29 6.63
C ALA A 9 6.32 -5.24 7.15
N TYR A 10 6.93 -6.39 7.42
CA TYR A 10 8.32 -6.47 7.85
C TYR A 10 9.30 -6.03 6.75
N ALA A 11 9.09 -6.48 5.52
CA ALA A 11 9.90 -6.06 4.36
C ALA A 11 9.80 -4.55 4.13
N LEU A 12 8.59 -3.99 4.22
CA LEU A 12 8.36 -2.56 4.10
C LEU A 12 9.11 -1.76 5.17
N ARG A 13 9.06 -2.20 6.43
CA ARG A 13 9.80 -1.54 7.52
C ARG A 13 11.31 -1.57 7.32
N ARG A 14 11.86 -2.64 6.76
CA ARG A 14 13.30 -2.71 6.41
C ARG A 14 13.69 -1.70 5.33
N GLU A 15 12.76 -1.32 4.46
CA GLU A 15 12.95 -0.28 3.45
C GLU A 15 12.70 1.15 4.01
N GLY A 16 12.47 1.30 5.32
CA GLY A 16 12.15 2.60 5.94
C GLY A 16 10.70 3.04 5.76
N VAL A 17 9.85 2.20 5.18
CA VAL A 17 8.43 2.48 4.93
C VAL A 17 7.63 2.28 6.22
N GLN A 18 6.82 3.27 6.57
CA GLN A 18 5.97 3.21 7.75
C GLN A 18 4.61 2.63 7.40
N VAL A 19 4.14 1.62 8.13
CA VAL A 19 2.82 1.02 7.95
C VAL A 19 1.85 1.62 8.96
N LEU A 20 0.87 2.40 8.49
CA LEU A 20 -0.13 3.06 9.35
C LEU A 20 -1.31 2.15 9.69
N ARG A 21 -1.83 1.43 8.70
CA ARG A 21 -3.01 0.60 8.86
C ARG A 21 -2.92 -0.63 7.98
N ILE A 22 -3.34 -1.76 8.54
CA ILE A 22 -3.44 -3.03 7.83
C ILE A 22 -4.91 -3.43 7.82
N LYS A 23 -5.44 -3.74 6.64
CA LYS A 23 -6.79 -4.28 6.46
C LYS A 23 -6.67 -5.69 5.91
N ASN A 24 -7.09 -6.65 6.73
CA ASN A 24 -7.19 -8.05 6.33
C ASN A 24 -8.54 -8.31 5.64
N GLY A 25 -8.55 -9.14 4.60
CA GLY A 25 -9.74 -9.46 3.82
C GLY A 25 -9.40 -10.25 2.56
N ARG A 26 -10.39 -10.49 1.69
CA ARG A 26 -10.19 -11.17 0.39
C ARG A 26 -9.11 -10.49 -0.46
N PHE A 27 -9.01 -9.16 -0.34
CA PHE A 27 -7.97 -8.35 -0.93
C PHE A 27 -7.27 -7.58 0.21
N PRO A 28 -6.13 -8.10 0.71
CA PRO A 28 -5.41 -7.46 1.80
C PRO A 28 -4.85 -6.11 1.35
N THR A 29 -4.98 -5.10 2.20
CA THR A 29 -4.47 -3.75 1.90
C THR A 29 -3.71 -3.13 3.07
N MET A 30 -2.75 -2.27 2.76
CA MET A 30 -2.01 -1.48 3.75
C MET A 30 -1.99 0.00 3.35
N ILE A 31 -2.14 0.86 4.34
CA ILE A 31 -1.87 2.30 4.21
C ILE A 31 -0.46 2.54 4.73
N ILE A 32 0.38 3.16 3.92
CA ILE A 32 1.80 3.39 4.21
C ILE A 32 2.15 4.87 4.14
N LEU A 33 3.23 5.26 4.82
CA LEU A 33 3.90 6.55 4.66
C LEU A 33 5.34 6.33 4.24
N ASN A 34 5.90 7.34 3.58
CA ASN A 34 7.28 7.34 3.09
C ASN A 34 7.57 6.07 2.24
N PRO A 35 6.81 5.85 1.15
CA PRO A 35 7.07 4.72 0.27
C PRO A 35 8.50 4.78 -0.28
N SER A 36 9.17 3.63 -0.35
CA SER A 36 10.50 3.54 -0.91
C SER A 36 10.50 3.86 -2.41
N GLU A 37 11.63 4.26 -2.98
CA GLU A 37 11.74 4.51 -4.42
C GLU A 37 11.27 3.33 -5.27
N ARG A 38 11.53 2.10 -4.79
CA ARG A 38 11.10 0.86 -5.44
C ARG A 38 9.57 0.78 -5.53
N ILE A 39 8.89 1.12 -4.44
CA ILE A 39 7.42 1.11 -4.36
C ILE A 39 6.84 2.22 -5.23
N ILE A 40 7.44 3.41 -5.21
CA ILE A 40 7.03 4.54 -6.06
C ILE A 40 7.14 4.18 -7.54
N LYS A 41 8.26 3.58 -7.97
CA LYS A 41 8.47 3.16 -9.36
C LYS A 41 7.49 2.08 -9.83
N LYS A 42 7.03 1.23 -8.93
CA LYS A 42 6.03 0.17 -9.20
C LYS A 42 4.58 0.67 -9.05
N SER A 43 4.41 1.90 -8.57
CA SER A 43 3.09 2.45 -8.28
C SER A 43 2.34 2.84 -9.54
N VAL A 44 1.01 2.79 -9.44
CA VAL A 44 0.09 3.31 -10.44
C VAL A 44 -0.71 4.45 -9.82
N GLU A 45 -0.87 5.53 -10.57
CA GLU A 45 -1.76 6.63 -10.21
C GLU A 45 -3.21 6.24 -10.45
N VAL A 46 -4.02 6.27 -9.40
CA VAL A 46 -5.46 6.00 -9.45
C VAL A 46 -6.22 7.28 -9.16
N ARG A 47 -6.95 7.76 -10.16
CA ARG A 47 -7.85 8.91 -10.02
C ARG A 47 -9.22 8.43 -9.59
N VAL A 48 -9.61 8.77 -8.37
CA VAL A 48 -10.89 8.40 -7.78
C VAL A 48 -11.77 9.63 -7.68
N ASN A 49 -12.99 9.55 -8.20
CA ASN A 49 -14.01 10.55 -7.91
C ASN A 49 -14.72 10.16 -6.61
N ASN A 50 -14.46 10.90 -5.53
CA ASN A 50 -15.07 10.68 -4.22
C ASN A 50 -15.99 11.85 -3.89
N LYS A 51 -17.31 11.62 -3.90
CA LYS A 51 -18.34 12.64 -3.62
C LYS A 51 -18.17 13.93 -4.44
N GLY A 52 -17.79 13.82 -5.72
CA GLY A 52 -17.60 14.96 -6.62
C GLY A 52 -16.20 15.58 -6.56
N GLN A 53 -15.34 15.18 -5.60
CA GLN A 53 -13.95 15.59 -5.56
C GLN A 53 -13.06 14.56 -6.26
N ARG A 54 -12.23 15.04 -7.20
CA ARG A 54 -11.20 14.23 -7.83
C ARG A 54 -10.03 14.08 -6.86
N MET A 55 -9.79 12.86 -6.42
CA MET A 55 -8.66 12.50 -5.58
C MET A 55 -7.68 11.66 -6.37
N THR A 56 -6.40 11.97 -6.27
CA THR A 56 -5.33 11.13 -6.79
C THR A 56 -4.81 10.27 -5.65
N LYS A 57 -4.70 8.96 -5.88
CA LYS A 57 -4.11 7.99 -4.95
C LYS A 57 -3.03 7.21 -5.66
N TYR A 58 -1.97 6.84 -4.96
CA TYR A 58 -0.96 5.96 -5.49
C TYR A 58 -1.14 4.56 -4.93
N VAL A 59 -1.01 3.56 -5.80
CA VAL A 59 -1.19 2.16 -5.43
C VAL A 59 -0.06 1.32 -5.98
N ALA A 60 0.57 0.51 -5.12
CA ALA A 60 1.49 -0.54 -5.55
C ALA A 60 0.99 -1.91 -5.05
N ASN A 61 1.33 -2.97 -5.76
CA ASN A 61 1.05 -4.33 -5.31
C ASN A 61 2.34 -5.00 -4.83
N GLU A 62 2.35 -5.48 -3.58
CA GLU A 62 3.43 -6.30 -3.04
C GLU A 62 2.94 -7.65 -2.57
N GLN A 63 3.36 -8.71 -3.28
CA GLN A 63 3.04 -10.11 -2.97
C GLN A 63 1.53 -10.35 -2.78
N GLY A 64 0.68 -9.68 -3.56
CA GLY A 64 -0.78 -9.78 -3.45
C GLY A 64 -1.42 -8.82 -2.43
N VAL A 65 -0.63 -7.97 -1.76
CA VAL A 65 -1.12 -6.91 -0.86
C VAL A 65 -1.06 -5.57 -1.56
N SER A 66 -2.19 -4.85 -1.59
CA SER A 66 -2.23 -3.51 -2.17
C SER A 66 -1.79 -2.46 -1.15
N LEU A 67 -0.77 -1.68 -1.50
CA LEU A 67 -0.21 -0.60 -0.70
C LEU A 67 -0.74 0.73 -1.22
N TYR A 68 -1.26 1.56 -0.33
CA TYR A 68 -1.82 2.88 -0.62
C TYR A 68 -1.08 3.95 0.15
N TRP A 69 -0.83 5.07 -0.52
CA TRP A 69 -0.38 6.33 0.08
C TRP A 69 -0.95 7.53 -0.66
#